data_AF-A0A0D2RNX4-F1
#
_entry.id   AF-A0A0D2RNX4-F1
#
_cell.length_a   1.000
_cell.length_b   1.000
_cell.length_c   1.000
_cell.angle_alpha   90.00
_cell.angle_beta   90.00
_cell.angle_gamma   90.00
#
_symmetry.space_group_name_H-M   'P 1'
#
loop_
_entity.id
_entity.type
_entity.pdbx_description
1 polymer ?
#
loop_
_entity_poly.entity_id
_entity_poly.type
_entity_poly.pdbx_seq_one_letter_code
_entity_poly.pdbx_strand_id
1 'polypeptide(L)'
;MMAAQARLFEDLLQLAEFPIPDILIRVPYPFQWGAPTFDAGEAFAMMAASFVALVESTGTFLAVARYASATPMPPSILSRGIGWQGIGILFSGIFGTGNGSSVSVENGGLLAMTRVGSRRVVQISAGFMIFFSILGKFGAVFASIPAPIIAALYCLFFGYVGKFGWNQAIYHYCSIQDFHNSTICANCMVQVQGVSACFNSVT
;
A
#
# COMPACT_ATOMS: atom_id res chain seq x y z
N MET A 1 6.66 9.37 -7.92
CA MET A 1 6.29 8.32 -6.93
C MET A 1 7.51 7.49 -6.50
N MET A 2 8.30 6.93 -7.43
CA MET A 2 9.58 6.26 -7.10
C MET A 2 10.61 7.18 -6.42
N ALA A 3 10.80 8.44 -6.86
CA ALA A 3 11.75 9.36 -6.23
C ALA A 3 11.34 9.80 -4.81
N ALA A 4 10.03 9.95 -4.55
CA ALA A 4 9.51 10.27 -3.21
C ALA A 4 9.58 9.06 -2.27
N GLN A 5 9.32 7.84 -2.77
CA GLN A 5 9.52 6.60 -2.02
C GLN A 5 11.00 6.28 -1.78
N ALA A 6 11.89 6.62 -2.73
CA ALA A 6 13.34 6.45 -2.59
C ALA A 6 13.94 7.43 -1.57
N ARG A 7 13.48 8.69 -1.52
CA ARG A 7 13.86 9.64 -0.47
C ARG A 7 13.34 9.22 0.90
N LEU A 8 12.09 8.72 0.99
CA LEU A 8 11.56 8.13 2.23
C LEU A 8 12.36 6.89 2.67
N PHE A 9 12.90 6.11 1.73
CA PHE A 9 13.74 4.94 2.01
C PHE A 9 15.15 5.34 2.46
N GLU A 10 15.74 6.39 1.90
CA GLU A 10 17.00 6.98 2.39
C GLU A 10 16.83 7.62 3.77
N ASP A 11 15.72 8.31 4.03
CA ASP A 11 15.38 8.85 5.36
C ASP A 11 15.18 7.71 6.40
N LEU A 12 14.59 6.58 5.98
CA LEU A 12 14.44 5.40 6.83
C LEU A 12 15.77 4.68 7.09
N LEU A 13 16.70 4.72 6.13
CA LEU A 13 18.08 4.25 6.33
C LEU A 13 18.81 5.14 7.34
N GLN A 14 18.69 6.48 7.27
CA GLN A 14 19.28 7.37 8.27
C GLN A 14 18.69 7.20 9.68
N LEU A 15 17.44 6.74 9.80
CA LEU A 15 16.80 6.42 11.08
C LEU A 15 17.17 5.02 11.62
N ALA A 16 17.67 4.13 10.76
CA ALA A 16 18.21 2.82 11.16
C ALA A 16 19.62 2.92 11.77
N GLU A 17 20.37 3.99 11.48
CA GLU A 17 21.66 4.31 12.09
C GLU A 17 21.55 4.87 13.53
N PHE A 18 20.34 5.14 14.05
CA PHE A 18 20.18 5.55 15.43
C PHE A 18 20.64 4.40 16.35
N PRO A 19 21.55 4.65 17.32
CA PRO A 19 22.04 3.60 18.21
C PRO A 19 20.85 3.03 18.98
N ILE A 20 20.41 1.82 18.62
CA ILE A 20 19.25 1.19 19.24
C ILE A 20 19.61 0.93 20.71
N PRO A 21 19.00 1.63 21.69
CA PRO A 21 19.17 1.24 23.08
C PRO A 21 18.52 -0.13 23.26
N ASP A 22 19.13 -0.99 24.08
CA ASP A 22 18.77 -2.40 24.42
C ASP A 22 17.36 -2.61 25.03
N ILE A 23 16.38 -1.75 24.72
CA ILE A 23 15.05 -1.79 25.31
C ILE A 23 14.17 -2.83 24.59
N LEU A 24 13.69 -3.81 25.35
CA LEU A 24 12.89 -4.94 24.86
C LEU A 24 11.49 -4.53 24.36
N ILE A 25 10.99 -3.36 24.77
CA ILE A 25 9.62 -2.86 24.51
C ILE A 25 9.71 -1.38 24.10
N ARG A 26 9.34 -1.06 22.85
CA ARG A 26 9.23 0.32 22.35
C ARG A 26 7.77 0.58 21.97
N VAL A 27 7.07 1.36 22.79
CA VAL A 27 5.70 1.79 22.46
C VAL A 27 5.81 3.05 21.58
N PRO A 28 5.19 3.07 20.37
CA PRO A 28 5.17 4.26 19.54
C PRO A 28 4.36 5.35 20.24
N TYR A 29 5.00 6.47 20.57
CA TYR A 29 4.32 7.63 21.13
C TYR A 29 3.63 8.42 20.01
N PRO A 30 2.37 8.85 20.20
CA PRO A 30 1.72 9.74 19.24
C PRO A 30 2.54 11.04 19.14
N PHE A 31 2.72 11.55 17.91
CA PHE A 31 3.54 12.73 17.59
C PHE A 31 5.06 12.61 17.81
N GLN A 32 5.65 11.42 17.67
CA GLN A 32 7.12 11.26 17.78
C GLN A 32 7.95 12.08 16.75
N TRP A 33 7.33 12.58 15.67
CA TRP A 33 7.98 13.34 14.59
C TRP A 33 7.71 14.86 14.63
N GLY A 34 7.07 15.38 15.68
CA GLY A 34 6.73 16.79 15.80
C GLY A 34 5.26 17.13 15.46
N ALA A 35 4.91 18.41 15.58
CA ALA A 35 3.57 18.90 15.25
C ALA A 35 3.37 18.91 13.71
N PRO A 36 2.16 18.59 13.20
CA PRO A 36 1.90 18.53 11.78
C PRO A 36 2.08 19.91 11.13
N THR A 37 3.13 20.07 10.34
CA THR A 37 3.35 21.25 9.51
C THR A 37 2.54 21.13 8.22
N PHE A 38 1.74 22.13 7.90
CA PHE A 38 0.94 22.15 6.68
C PHE A 38 1.68 22.96 5.61
N ASP A 39 2.35 22.26 4.69
CA ASP A 39 2.73 22.82 3.40
C ASP A 39 1.63 22.48 2.38
N ALA A 40 1.13 23.49 1.66
CA ALA A 40 0.09 23.29 0.66
C ALA A 40 0.55 22.35 -0.46
N GLY A 41 1.82 22.42 -0.88
CA GLY A 41 2.36 21.57 -1.96
C GLY A 41 2.36 20.09 -1.58
N GLU A 42 2.81 19.78 -0.37
CA GLU A 42 2.85 18.41 0.16
C GLU A 42 1.44 17.89 0.47
N ALA A 43 0.56 18.74 0.97
CA ALA A 43 -0.84 18.38 1.21
C ALA A 43 -1.56 17.95 -0.08
N PHE A 44 -1.38 18.68 -1.19
CA PHE A 44 -1.94 18.27 -2.48
C PHE A 44 -1.34 16.96 -3.01
N ALA A 45 -0.02 16.75 -2.83
CA ALA A 45 0.62 15.49 -3.21
C ALA A 45 0.06 14.30 -2.41
N MET A 46 -0.15 14.46 -1.09
CA MET A 46 -0.71 13.43 -0.23
C MET A 46 -2.21 13.19 -0.50
N MET A 47 -2.97 14.23 -0.86
CA MET A 47 -4.36 14.06 -1.33
C MET A 47 -4.42 13.26 -2.63
N ALA A 48 -3.52 13.52 -3.59
CA ALA A 48 -3.46 12.74 -4.82
C ALA A 48 -3.06 11.28 -4.55
N ALA A 49 -2.07 11.05 -3.67
CA ALA A 49 -1.64 9.70 -3.30
C ALA A 49 -2.75 8.91 -2.60
N SER A 50 -3.50 9.53 -1.69
CA SER A 50 -4.64 8.89 -1.04
C SER A 50 -5.79 8.60 -2.02
N PHE A 51 -6.02 9.46 -3.02
CA PHE A 51 -6.99 9.18 -4.08
C PHE A 51 -6.61 7.95 -4.92
N VAL A 52 -5.34 7.81 -5.30
CA VAL A 52 -4.84 6.61 -6.01
C VAL A 52 -5.04 5.36 -5.15
N ALA A 53 -4.70 5.44 -3.86
CA ALA A 53 -4.91 4.34 -2.91
C ALA A 53 -6.38 3.94 -2.77
N LEU A 54 -7.32 4.89 -2.81
CA LEU A 54 -8.76 4.62 -2.78
C LEU A 54 -9.23 3.86 -4.03
N VAL A 55 -8.75 4.25 -5.21
CA VAL A 55 -9.07 3.57 -6.48
C VAL A 55 -8.53 2.13 -6.46
N GLU A 56 -7.27 1.96 -6.05
CA GLU A 56 -6.63 0.64 -5.91
C GLU A 56 -7.37 -0.26 -4.93
N SER A 57 -7.75 0.29 -3.78
CA SER A 57 -8.45 -0.45 -2.72
C SER A 57 -9.84 -0.89 -3.16
N THR A 58 -10.54 -0.04 -3.91
CA THR A 58 -11.85 -0.37 -4.49
C THR A 58 -11.75 -1.54 -5.47
N GLY A 59 -10.76 -1.51 -6.38
CA GLY A 59 -10.51 -2.62 -7.30
C GLY A 59 -10.18 -3.93 -6.57
N THR A 60 -9.42 -3.83 -5.48
CA THR A 60 -9.04 -4.99 -4.66
C THR A 60 -10.23 -5.57 -3.92
N PHE A 61 -11.16 -4.76 -3.38
CA PHE A 61 -12.39 -5.26 -2.75
C PHE A 61 -13.27 -6.04 -3.73
N LEU A 62 -13.40 -5.56 -4.97
CA LEU A 62 -14.15 -6.25 -6.02
C LEU A 62 -13.50 -7.57 -6.41
N ALA A 63 -12.17 -7.59 -6.56
CA ALA A 63 -11.40 -8.80 -6.84
C ALA A 63 -11.57 -9.85 -5.73
N VAL A 64 -11.39 -9.43 -4.48
CA VAL A 64 -11.44 -10.27 -3.29
C VAL A 64 -12.84 -10.85 -3.09
N ALA A 65 -13.90 -10.07 -3.30
CA ALA A 65 -15.27 -10.57 -3.23
C ALA A 65 -15.51 -11.73 -4.20
N ARG A 66 -14.93 -11.65 -5.40
CA ARG A 66 -15.01 -12.71 -6.42
C ARG A 66 -14.17 -13.93 -6.05
N TYR A 67 -12.94 -13.74 -5.57
CA TYR A 67 -12.08 -14.85 -5.14
C TYR A 67 -12.64 -15.60 -3.93
N ALA A 68 -13.28 -14.89 -3.00
CA ALA A 68 -13.97 -15.49 -1.87
C ALA A 68 -15.29 -16.19 -2.26
N SER A 69 -15.69 -16.15 -3.54
CA SER A 69 -17.01 -16.63 -4.03
C SER A 69 -18.19 -16.03 -3.23
N ALA A 70 -18.01 -14.81 -2.73
CA ALA A 70 -19.02 -14.13 -1.94
C ALA A 70 -20.05 -13.44 -2.86
N THR A 71 -21.22 -13.12 -2.32
CA THR A 71 -22.23 -12.32 -3.02
C THR A 71 -21.63 -10.99 -3.48
N PRO A 72 -22.04 -10.45 -4.66
CA PRO A 72 -21.62 -9.13 -5.11
C PRO A 72 -21.78 -8.09 -4.00
N MET A 73 -20.71 -7.35 -3.70
CA MET A 73 -20.69 -6.44 -2.57
C MET A 73 -21.66 -5.28 -2.81
N PRO A 74 -22.68 -5.06 -1.96
CA PRO A 74 -23.54 -3.90 -2.11
C PRO A 74 -22.73 -2.62 -1.83
N PRO A 75 -23.05 -1.48 -2.48
CA PRO A 75 -22.29 -0.24 -2.35
C PRO A 75 -22.16 0.26 -0.90
N SER A 76 -23.13 -0.07 -0.03
CA SER A 76 -23.12 0.28 1.39
C SER A 76 -22.06 -0.44 2.21
N ILE A 77 -21.62 -1.63 1.79
CA ILE A 77 -20.54 -2.37 2.48
C ILE A 77 -19.18 -1.88 1.99
N LEU A 78 -19.08 -1.55 0.69
CA LEU A 78 -17.87 -0.97 0.11
C LEU A 78 -17.55 0.39 0.74
N SER A 79 -18.54 1.28 0.87
CA SER A 79 -18.34 2.59 1.51
C SER A 79 -17.93 2.49 2.97
N ARG A 80 -18.46 1.50 3.71
CA ARG A 80 -18.05 1.21 5.10
C ARG A 80 -16.62 0.68 5.19
N GLY A 81 -16.21 -0.19 4.27
CA GLY A 81 -14.85 -0.72 4.20
C GLY A 81 -13.83 0.39 3.92
N ILE A 82 -14.12 1.23 2.93
CA ILE A 82 -13.29 2.40 2.59
C ILE A 82 -13.27 3.42 3.73
N GLY A 83 -14.40 3.64 4.40
CA GLY A 83 -14.47 4.51 5.58
C GLY A 83 -13.55 4.02 6.71
N TRP A 84 -13.54 2.71 6.98
CA TRP A 84 -12.64 2.13 8.00
C TRP A 84 -11.16 2.22 7.60
N GLN A 85 -10.86 2.08 6.32
CA GLN A 85 -9.51 2.30 5.79
C GLN A 85 -9.05 3.74 6.02
N GLY A 86 -9.89 4.73 5.72
CA GLY A 86 -9.58 6.15 5.98
C GLY A 86 -9.30 6.43 7.45
N ILE A 87 -10.09 5.85 8.37
CA ILE A 87 -9.84 5.93 9.81
C ILE A 87 -8.47 5.33 10.17
N GLY A 88 -8.12 4.19 9.57
CA GLY A 88 -6.80 3.57 9.74
C GLY A 88 -5.65 4.46 9.28
N ILE A 89 -5.80 5.14 8.14
CA ILE A 89 -4.80 6.08 7.61
C ILE A 89 -4.62 7.28 8.56
N LEU A 90 -5.72 7.80 9.14
CA LEU A 90 -5.65 8.88 10.13
C LEU A 90 -4.87 8.45 11.37
N PHE A 91 -5.14 7.26 11.91
CA PHE A 91 -4.36 6.72 13.02
C PHE A 91 -2.89 6.53 12.65
N SER A 92 -2.59 5.97 11.47
CA SER A 92 -1.22 5.85 10.96
C SER A 92 -0.51 7.21 10.89
N GLY A 93 -1.20 8.27 10.46
CA GLY A 93 -0.65 9.62 10.46
C GLY A 93 -0.33 10.15 11.87
N ILE A 94 -1.22 9.95 12.84
CA ILE A 94 -1.03 10.40 14.23
C ILE A 94 0.14 9.66 14.92
N PHE A 95 0.29 8.36 14.65
CA PHE A 95 1.41 7.56 15.14
C PHE A 95 2.70 7.76 14.33
N GLY A 96 2.66 8.55 13.26
CA GLY A 96 3.86 8.94 12.53
C GLY A 96 4.35 7.89 11.54
N THR A 97 3.47 7.05 11.01
CA THR A 97 3.81 6.14 9.93
C THR A 97 3.95 6.95 8.64
N GLY A 98 5.16 7.08 8.11
CA GLY A 98 5.45 7.86 6.90
C GLY A 98 4.80 7.34 5.60
N ASN A 99 4.09 6.21 5.67
CA ASN A 99 3.37 5.59 4.56
C ASN A 99 1.88 5.45 4.90
N GLY A 100 1.02 5.81 3.95
CA GLY A 100 -0.44 5.59 4.07
C GLY A 100 -0.80 4.11 4.03
N SER A 101 -1.85 3.72 4.76
CA SER A 101 -2.35 2.34 4.79
C SER A 101 -3.33 2.07 3.63
N SER A 102 -2.97 1.15 2.74
CA SER A 102 -3.83 0.68 1.65
C SER A 102 -4.30 -0.76 1.84
N VAL A 103 -5.33 -1.18 1.10
CA VAL A 103 -5.71 -2.59 1.03
C VAL A 103 -4.59 -3.38 0.36
N SER A 104 -4.10 -4.43 1.01
CA SER A 104 -2.98 -5.22 0.49
C SER A 104 -3.43 -6.14 -0.66
N VAL A 105 -2.91 -5.87 -1.86
CA VAL A 105 -3.15 -6.68 -3.06
C VAL A 105 -2.65 -8.11 -2.89
N GLU A 106 -1.53 -8.30 -2.20
CA GLU A 106 -0.92 -9.61 -1.94
C GLU A 106 -1.81 -10.50 -1.07
N ASN A 107 -2.43 -9.93 -0.03
CA ASN A 107 -3.36 -10.66 0.82
C ASN A 107 -4.60 -11.08 0.01
N GLY A 108 -5.04 -10.25 -0.93
CA GLY A 108 -6.11 -10.58 -1.86
C GLY A 108 -5.75 -11.72 -2.82
N GLY A 109 -4.52 -11.77 -3.31
CA GLY A 109 -4.06 -12.88 -4.15
C GLY A 109 -3.76 -14.16 -3.37
N LEU A 110 -3.24 -14.05 -2.14
CA LEU A 110 -3.10 -15.21 -1.25
C LEU A 110 -4.46 -15.83 -0.94
N LEU A 111 -5.49 -15.00 -0.74
CA LEU A 111 -6.87 -15.46 -0.60
C LEU A 111 -7.36 -16.21 -1.85
N ALA A 112 -7.00 -15.74 -3.05
CA ALA A 112 -7.34 -16.43 -4.30
C ALA A 112 -6.73 -17.84 -4.39
N MET A 113 -5.52 -18.01 -3.86
CA MET A 113 -4.82 -19.30 -3.85
C MET A 113 -5.30 -20.23 -2.74
N THR A 114 -5.43 -19.72 -1.51
CA THR A 114 -5.77 -20.51 -0.33
C THR A 114 -7.27 -20.78 -0.20
N ARG A 115 -8.12 -19.95 -0.84
CA ARG A 115 -9.60 -19.99 -0.73
C ARG A 115 -10.12 -19.86 0.71
N VAL A 116 -9.33 -19.36 1.65
CA VAL A 116 -9.72 -19.19 3.05
C VAL A 116 -10.15 -17.74 3.31
N GLY A 117 -11.44 -17.44 3.10
CA GLY A 117 -12.03 -16.11 3.34
C GLY A 117 -12.49 -15.84 4.79
N SER A 118 -11.93 -16.54 5.77
CA SER A 118 -12.43 -16.48 7.16
C SER A 118 -11.96 -15.22 7.89
N ARG A 119 -12.91 -14.50 8.51
CA ARG A 119 -12.62 -13.30 9.33
C ARG A 119 -11.70 -13.59 10.52
N ARG A 120 -11.73 -14.81 11.06
CA ARG A 120 -10.89 -15.19 12.22
C ARG A 120 -9.40 -15.19 11.87
N VAL A 121 -9.04 -15.58 10.65
CA VAL A 121 -7.65 -15.61 10.20
C VAL A 121 -7.08 -14.19 10.18
N VAL A 122 -7.87 -13.23 9.68
CA VAL A 122 -7.48 -11.80 9.65
C VAL A 122 -7.38 -11.20 11.06
N GLN A 123 -8.24 -11.59 11.99
CA GLN A 123 -8.17 -11.12 13.37
C GLN A 123 -6.95 -11.68 14.11
N ILE A 124 -6.63 -12.96 13.91
CA ILE A 124 -5.45 -13.60 14.50
C ILE A 124 -4.18 -12.97 13.93
N SER A 125 -4.10 -12.75 12.61
CA SER A 125 -2.94 -12.10 11.99
C SER A 125 -2.76 -10.66 12.45
N ALA A 126 -3.85 -9.89 12.62
CA ALA A 126 -3.79 -8.55 13.20
C ALA A 126 -3.24 -8.57 14.64
N GLY A 127 -3.67 -9.54 15.46
CA GLY A 127 -3.14 -9.75 16.82
C GLY A 127 -1.64 -10.04 16.83
N PHE A 128 -1.16 -10.90 15.91
CA PHE A 128 0.26 -11.17 15.75
C PHE A 128 1.05 -9.95 15.28
N MET A 129 0.50 -9.14 14.37
CA MET A 129 1.16 -7.91 13.90
C MET A 129 1.32 -6.89 15.03
N ILE A 130 0.29 -6.72 15.88
CA ILE A 130 0.38 -5.84 17.07
C ILE A 130 1.42 -6.38 18.04
N PHE A 131 1.43 -7.70 18.29
CA PHE A 131 2.39 -8.33 19.18
C PHE A 131 3.84 -8.14 18.70
N PHE A 132 4.12 -8.39 17.42
CA PHE A 132 5.46 -8.19 16.86
C PHE A 132 5.86 -6.72 16.76
N SER A 133 4.90 -5.80 16.58
CA SER A 133 5.19 -4.36 16.56
C SER A 133 5.69 -3.83 17.91
N ILE A 134 5.34 -4.46 19.03
CA ILE A 134 5.78 -4.03 20.37
C ILE A 134 7.22 -4.49 20.66
N LEU A 135 7.64 -5.59 20.02
CA LEU A 135 8.97 -6.19 20.16
C LEU A 135 9.96 -5.48 19.23
N GLY A 136 10.51 -4.35 19.69
CA GLY A 136 11.46 -3.53 18.93
C GLY A 136 12.69 -4.27 18.40
N LYS A 137 13.05 -5.42 19.01
CA LYS A 137 14.15 -6.29 18.55
C LYS A 137 13.92 -6.88 17.16
N PHE A 138 12.67 -7.20 16.79
CA PHE A 138 12.36 -7.66 15.43
C PHE A 138 12.50 -6.53 14.42
N GLY A 139 12.12 -5.30 14.80
CA GLY A 139 12.33 -4.11 13.97
C GLY A 139 13.81 -3.87 13.63
N ALA A 140 14.71 -4.06 14.60
CA ALA A 140 16.15 -3.95 14.38
C ALA A 140 16.70 -5.01 13.41
N VAL A 141 16.14 -6.24 13.42
CA VAL A 141 16.50 -7.28 12.44
C VAL A 141 16.09 -6.86 11.03
N PHE A 142 14.90 -6.28 10.86
CA PHE A 142 14.46 -5.76 9.55
C PHE A 142 15.33 -4.59 9.06
N ALA A 143 15.82 -3.74 9.97
CA ALA A 143 16.75 -2.66 9.64
C ALA A 143 18.13 -3.17 9.20
N SER A 144 18.54 -4.36 9.63
CA SER A 144 19.83 -4.97 9.23
C SER A 144 19.84 -5.57 7.82
N ILE A 145 18.69 -5.59 7.11
CA ILE A 145 18.60 -6.16 5.77
C ILE A 145 19.25 -5.18 4.78
N PRO A 146 20.22 -5.63 3.95
CA PRO A 146 20.90 -4.74 3.02
C PRO A 146 19.92 -4.19 1.97
N ALA A 147 20.04 -2.88 1.72
CA ALA A 147 19.26 -2.12 0.73
C ALA A 147 19.05 -2.82 -0.63
N PRO A 148 20.04 -3.49 -1.25
CA PRO A 148 19.84 -4.18 -2.54
C PRO A 148 18.78 -5.29 -2.49
N ILE A 149 18.62 -5.99 -1.37
CA ILE A 149 17.60 -7.04 -1.22
C ILE A 149 16.21 -6.40 -1.19
N ILE A 150 16.08 -5.30 -0.43
CA ILE A 150 14.83 -4.57 -0.33
C ILE A 150 14.42 -3.97 -1.68
N ALA A 151 15.37 -3.40 -2.44
CA ALA A 151 15.12 -2.91 -3.80
C ALA A 151 14.64 -4.02 -4.76
N ALA A 152 15.24 -5.21 -4.69
CA ALA A 152 14.82 -6.35 -5.50
C ALA A 152 13.40 -6.84 -5.14
N LEU A 153 13.07 -6.87 -3.85
CA LEU A 153 11.72 -7.19 -3.37
C LEU A 153 10.70 -6.17 -3.88
N TYR A 154 10.99 -4.87 -3.77
CA TYR A 154 10.09 -3.83 -4.30
C TYR A 154 9.86 -3.97 -5.81
N CYS A 155 10.89 -4.33 -6.58
CA CYS A 155 10.74 -4.58 -8.02
C CYS A 155 9.74 -5.70 -8.32
N LEU A 156 9.80 -6.80 -7.57
CA LEU A 156 8.82 -7.89 -7.67
C LEU A 156 7.41 -7.45 -7.27
N PHE A 157 7.29 -6.67 -6.20
CA PHE A 157 6.03 -6.11 -5.74
C PHE A 157 5.37 -5.22 -6.79
N PHE A 158 6.12 -4.31 -7.41
CA PHE A 158 5.60 -3.46 -8.49
C PHE A 158 5.13 -4.29 -9.68
N GLY A 159 5.86 -5.35 -10.04
CA GLY A 159 5.43 -6.30 -11.07
C GLY A 159 4.13 -7.03 -10.71
N TYR A 160 3.98 -7.42 -9.44
CA TYR A 160 2.79 -8.10 -8.93
C TYR A 160 1.55 -7.20 -8.91
N VAL A 161 1.66 -5.99 -8.35
CA VAL A 161 0.58 -4.99 -8.32
C VAL A 161 0.19 -4.58 -9.74
N GLY A 162 1.17 -4.40 -10.62
CA GLY A 162 0.91 -4.18 -12.05
C GLY A 162 0.06 -5.29 -12.64
N LYS A 163 0.50 -6.54 -12.56
CA LYS A 163 -0.25 -7.69 -13.10
C LYS A 163 -1.64 -7.83 -12.49
N PHE A 164 -1.79 -7.53 -11.21
CA PHE A 164 -3.10 -7.51 -10.55
C PHE A 164 -4.02 -6.44 -11.16
N GLY A 165 -3.55 -5.21 -11.34
CA GLY A 165 -4.32 -4.13 -11.97
C GLY A 165 -4.72 -4.44 -13.42
N TRP A 166 -3.81 -5.02 -14.21
CA TRP A 166 -4.10 -5.52 -15.56
C TRP A 166 -5.24 -6.54 -15.56
N ASN A 167 -5.18 -7.53 -14.66
CA ASN A 167 -6.22 -8.52 -14.53
C ASN A 167 -7.57 -7.87 -14.15
N GLN A 168 -7.59 -6.91 -13.22
CA GLN A 168 -8.83 -6.22 -12.85
C GLN A 168 -9.47 -5.48 -14.03
N ALA A 169 -8.67 -4.79 -14.83
CA ALA A 169 -9.14 -4.05 -16.00
C ALA A 169 -9.82 -4.97 -17.04
N ILE A 170 -9.19 -6.11 -17.33
CA ILE A 170 -9.73 -7.10 -18.28
C ILE A 170 -11.05 -7.69 -17.78
N TYR A 171 -11.16 -7.99 -16.49
CA TYR A 171 -12.35 -8.67 -15.96
C TYR A 171 -13.57 -7.77 -15.77
N HIS A 172 -13.41 -6.46 -15.54
CA HIS A 172 -14.53 -5.57 -15.20
C HIS A 172 -14.87 -4.55 -16.30
N TYR A 173 -13.91 -4.13 -17.11
CA TYR A 173 -14.08 -2.96 -17.98
C TYR A 173 -13.71 -3.23 -19.44
N CYS A 174 -12.76 -4.14 -19.69
CA CYS A 174 -12.15 -4.28 -21.00
C CYS A 174 -12.33 -5.66 -21.63
N SER A 175 -13.35 -5.78 -22.51
CA SER A 175 -13.35 -6.79 -23.57
C SER A 175 -12.16 -6.49 -24.50
N ILE A 176 -11.05 -7.20 -24.30
CA ILE A 176 -9.84 -7.12 -25.15
C ILE A 176 -10.09 -7.61 -26.59
N GLN A 177 -11.29 -8.09 -26.89
CA GLN A 177 -11.72 -8.42 -28.25
C GLN A 177 -12.06 -7.16 -29.04
N ASP A 178 -12.37 -6.04 -28.38
CA ASP A 178 -12.72 -4.78 -29.02
C ASP A 178 -11.50 -3.84 -29.16
N PHE A 179 -11.17 -3.46 -30.40
CA PHE A 179 -9.99 -2.65 -30.71
C PHE A 179 -10.01 -1.26 -30.02
N HIS A 180 -11.18 -0.65 -29.85
CA HIS A 180 -11.33 0.64 -29.17
C HIS A 180 -10.93 0.56 -27.70
N ASN A 181 -11.43 -0.46 -26.99
CA ASN A 181 -11.21 -0.58 -25.55
C ASN A 181 -9.77 -0.98 -25.23
N SER A 182 -9.18 -1.83 -26.09
CA SER A 182 -7.75 -2.18 -26.05
C SER A 182 -6.85 -0.95 -26.25
N THR A 183 -7.20 -0.06 -27.19
CA THR A 183 -6.43 1.18 -27.45
C THR A 183 -6.51 2.17 -26.29
N ILE A 184 -7.68 2.30 -25.65
CA ILE A 184 -7.87 3.17 -24.48
C ILE A 184 -7.02 2.67 -23.31
N CYS A 185 -7.09 1.37 -23.00
CA CYS A 185 -6.27 0.78 -21.94
C CYS A 185 -4.77 0.91 -22.21
N ALA A 186 -4.33 0.69 -23.45
CA ALA A 186 -2.93 0.87 -23.84
C ALA A 186 -2.46 2.32 -23.67
N ASN A 187 -3.26 3.31 -24.08
CA ASN A 187 -2.89 4.72 -23.96
C ASN A 187 -2.83 5.20 -22.50
N CYS A 188 -3.73 4.73 -21.64
CA CYS A 188 -3.66 5.01 -20.20
C CYS A 188 -2.36 4.49 -19.58
N MET A 189 -1.86 3.34 -20.02
CA MET A 189 -0.62 2.77 -19.49
C MET A 189 0.63 3.50 -19.98
N VAL A 190 0.62 3.95 -21.23
CA VAL A 190 1.68 4.80 -21.77
C VAL A 190 1.77 6.12 -21.00
N GLN A 191 0.63 6.73 -20.65
CA GLN A 191 0.61 7.95 -19.83
C GLN A 191 1.16 7.71 -18.41
N VAL A 192 0.84 6.59 -17.77
CA VAL A 192 1.37 6.26 -16.44
C VAL A 192 2.90 6.09 -16.46
N GLN A 193 3.45 5.48 -17.52
CA GLN A 193 4.91 5.40 -17.70
C GLN A 193 5.52 6.77 -18.05
N GLY A 194 4.83 7.58 -18.86
CA GLY A 194 5.25 8.93 -19.21
C GLY A 194 5.36 9.89 -18.02
N VAL A 195 4.44 9.79 -17.05
CA VAL A 195 4.51 10.58 -15.80
C VAL A 195 5.70 10.14 -14.93
N SER A 196 6.04 8.84 -14.91
CA SER A 196 7.26 8.37 -14.23
C SER A 196 8.55 8.86 -14.91
N ALA A 197 8.55 8.99 -16.24
CA ALA A 197 9.69 9.54 -16.99
C ALA A 197 9.87 11.05 -16.74
N CYS A 198 8.78 11.82 -16.70
CA CYS A 198 8.83 13.25 -16.35
C CYS A 198 9.33 13.48 -14.92
N PHE A 199 8.91 12.66 -13.95
CA PHE A 199 9.42 12.77 -12.57
C PHE A 199 10.91 12.46 -12.45
N ASN A 200 11.47 11.62 -13.33
CA ASN A 200 12.90 11.26 -13.35
C ASN A 200 13.75 12.30 -14.10
N SER A 201 13.12 13.30 -14.73
CA SER A 201 13.80 14.39 -15.45
C SER A 201 13.84 15.71 -14.67
N VAL A 202 13.20 15.76 -13.49
CA VAL A 202 13.17 16.93 -12.58
C VAL A 202 14.05 16.70 -11.33
N THR A 203 14.90 15.67 -11.37
CA THR A 203 16.04 15.45 -10.45
C THR A 203 17.31 15.38 -11.26
#